data_AF-A0A923R1J6-F1
#
_entry.id   AF-A0A923R1J6-F1
#
_cell.length_a   1.000
_cell.length_b   1.000
_cell.length_c   1.000
_cell.angle_alpha   90.00
_cell.angle_beta   90.00
_cell.angle_gamma   90.00
#
_symmetry.space_group_name_H-M   'P 1'
#
loop_
_entity.id
_entity.type
_entity.pdbx_description
1 polymer ?
#
loop_
_entity_poly.entity_id
_entity_poly.type
_entity_poly.pdbx_seq_one_letter_code
_entity_poly.pdbx_strand_id
1 'polypeptide(L)'
;MSKINADSKFDSMQVITIGTSAGGLTVLISLINQLPKDFPAPILIVQHISADVSGNVLLNAINEIGKFICSHAKQGELIKPGKIYLAPPDHHLMVNALGQLQVTKGA
;
A
#
# COMPACT_ATOMS: atom_id res chain seq x y z
N MET A 1 29.07 -23.92 -24.55
CA MET A 1 28.36 -24.42 -23.35
C MET A 1 28.36 -23.30 -22.31
N SER A 2 27.37 -22.43 -22.36
CA SER A 2 27.19 -21.33 -21.40
C SER A 2 26.60 -21.89 -20.11
N LYS A 3 27.30 -21.68 -18.99
CA LYS A 3 26.79 -21.97 -17.66
C LYS A 3 25.55 -21.10 -17.42
N ILE A 4 24.40 -21.73 -17.22
CA ILE A 4 23.19 -21.09 -16.70
C ILE A 4 23.53 -20.76 -15.24
N ASN A 5 23.66 -19.48 -14.92
CA ASN A 5 23.96 -19.04 -13.56
C ASN A 5 22.71 -19.28 -12.70
N ALA A 6 22.82 -20.11 -11.66
CA ALA A 6 21.73 -20.54 -10.78
C ALA A 6 21.34 -19.49 -9.72
N ASP A 7 21.57 -18.21 -10.02
CA ASP A 7 21.29 -17.09 -9.12
C ASP A 7 20.14 -16.22 -9.64
N SER A 8 19.18 -16.79 -10.37
CA SER A 8 17.88 -16.14 -10.49
C SER A 8 17.17 -16.30 -9.13
N LYS A 9 17.61 -15.52 -8.14
CA LYS A 9 16.72 -15.08 -7.07
C LYS A 9 15.45 -14.67 -7.80
N PHE A 10 14.35 -15.38 -7.55
CA PHE A 10 13.06 -14.72 -7.74
C PHE A 10 13.22 -13.41 -6.98
N ASP A 11 13.26 -12.29 -7.70
CA ASP A 11 13.36 -10.98 -7.08
C ASP A 11 12.00 -10.78 -6.42
N SER A 12 11.84 -11.44 -5.26
CA SER A 12 10.57 -11.66 -4.61
C SER A 12 10.19 -10.32 -4.05
N MET A 13 9.32 -9.62 -4.75
CA MET A 13 8.83 -8.33 -4.32
C MET A 13 8.20 -8.47 -2.94
N GLN A 14 8.87 -7.95 -1.91
CA GLN A 14 8.37 -7.95 -0.55
C GLN A 14 7.33 -6.83 -0.44
N VAL A 15 6.12 -7.19 -0.03
CA VAL A 15 5.00 -6.26 0.10
C VAL A 15 4.57 -6.21 1.56
N ILE A 16 4.36 -5.00 2.09
CA ILE A 16 3.77 -4.82 3.41
C ILE A 16 2.29 -4.53 3.25
N THR A 17 1.44 -5.33 3.89
CA THR A 17 -0.01 -5.12 3.93
C THR A 17 -0.45 -4.77 5.34
N ILE A 18 -1.25 -3.73 5.51
CA ILE A 18 -1.75 -3.28 6.81
C ILE A 18 -3.28 -3.20 6.75
N GLY A 19 -3.95 -3.87 7.68
CA GLY A 19 -5.40 -3.82 7.86
C GLY A 19 -5.76 -3.18 9.20
N THR A 20 -6.67 -2.21 9.19
CA THR A 20 -7.10 -1.49 10.41
C THR A 20 -8.60 -1.16 10.38
N SER A 21 -9.17 -0.85 11.55
CA SER A 21 -10.58 -0.44 11.71
C SER A 21 -10.67 0.73 12.72
N ALA A 22 -11.59 0.70 13.71
CA ALA A 22 -11.70 1.75 14.72
C ALA A 22 -10.34 2.06 15.39
N GLY A 23 -10.00 3.35 15.48
CA GLY A 23 -8.71 3.81 16.05
C GLY A 23 -7.48 3.66 15.14
N GLY A 24 -7.62 3.09 13.94
CA GLY A 24 -6.50 2.81 13.05
C GLY A 24 -5.76 4.04 12.53
N LEU A 25 -6.45 5.18 12.38
CA LEU A 25 -5.86 6.42 11.86
C LEU A 25 -4.62 6.88 12.64
N THR A 26 -4.74 7.03 13.96
CA THR A 26 -3.64 7.50 14.81
C THR A 26 -2.47 6.52 14.83
N VAL A 27 -2.77 5.21 14.85
CA VAL A 27 -1.75 4.15 14.83
C VAL A 27 -0.99 4.15 13.51
N LEU A 28 -1.69 4.26 12.37
CA LEU A 28 -1.08 4.31 11.05
C LEU A 28 -0.17 5.53 10.90
N ILE A 29 -0.62 6.71 11.33
CA ILE A 29 0.19 7.94 11.29
C ILE A 29 1.45 7.76 12.15
N SER A 30 1.32 7.22 13.37
CA SER A 30 2.46 6.98 14.26
C SER A 30 3.46 5.99 13.67
N LEU A 31 2.98 4.89 13.08
CA LEU A 31 3.82 3.89 12.41
C LEU A 31 4.56 4.50 11.22
N ILE A 32 3.84 5.18 10.32
CA ILE A 32 4.42 5.76 9.10
C ILE A 32 5.46 6.83 9.43
N ASN A 33 5.26 7.61 10.51
CA ASN A 33 6.25 8.56 10.98
C ASN A 33 7.57 7.93 11.41
N GLN A 34 7.56 6.67 11.85
CA GLN A 34 8.78 5.96 12.26
C GLN A 34 9.52 5.31 11.09
N LEU A 35 8.87 5.17 9.93
CA LEU A 35 9.51 4.59 8.76
C LEU A 35 10.51 5.57 8.11
N PRO A 36 11.62 5.04 7.55
CA PRO A 36 12.57 5.83 6.78
C PRO A 36 11.97 6.23 5.42
N LYS A 37 12.42 7.37 4.86
CA LYS A 37 11.90 7.92 3.60
C LYS A 37 12.15 6.99 2.40
N ASP A 38 13.22 6.23 2.44
CA ASP A 38 13.69 5.28 1.42
C ASP A 38 13.27 3.83 1.73
N PHE A 39 12.14 3.64 2.42
CA PHE A 39 11.65 2.32 2.78
C PHE A 39 11.55 1.39 1.54
N PRO A 40 12.17 0.20 1.56
CA PRO A 40 12.47 -0.57 0.35
C PRO A 40 11.28 -1.38 -0.19
N ALA A 41 10.09 -1.26 0.41
CA ALA A 41 8.91 -2.02 0.04
C ALA A 41 7.70 -1.12 -0.23
N PRO A 42 6.79 -1.53 -1.14
CA PRO A 42 5.45 -0.95 -1.22
C PRO A 42 4.65 -1.27 0.04
N ILE A 43 3.77 -0.34 0.43
CA ILE A 43 2.86 -0.51 1.56
C ILE A 43 1.42 -0.40 1.06
N LEU A 44 0.62 -1.42 1.30
CA LEU A 44 -0.80 -1.47 0.94
C LEU A 44 -1.60 -1.38 2.23
N ILE A 45 -2.53 -0.43 2.31
CA ILE A 45 -3.32 -0.16 3.51
C ILE A 45 -4.80 -0.34 3.19
N VAL A 46 -5.48 -1.15 4.00
CA VAL A 46 -6.94 -1.25 4.02
C VAL A 46 -7.39 -0.76 5.39
N GLN A 47 -8.05 0.39 5.41
CA GLN A 47 -8.70 0.91 6.60
C GLN A 47 -10.20 0.74 6.41
N HIS A 48 -10.87 0.05 7.35
CA HIS A 48 -12.33 -0.01 7.38
C HIS A 48 -12.86 1.39 7.76
N ILE A 49 -13.30 2.16 6.77
CA ILE A 49 -13.90 3.50 6.90
C ILE A 49 -15.29 3.44 6.25
N SER A 50 -16.30 4.01 6.91
CA SER A 50 -17.61 4.24 6.28
C SER A 50 -17.47 5.20 5.10
N ALA A 51 -18.18 4.95 4.00
CA ALA A 51 -18.16 5.78 2.79
C ALA A 51 -18.46 7.28 3.07
N ASP A 52 -19.23 7.55 4.13
CA ASP A 52 -19.78 8.87 4.43
C ASP A 52 -18.85 9.78 5.25
N VAL A 53 -17.72 9.25 5.74
CA VAL A 53 -16.81 9.98 6.64
C VAL A 53 -15.43 10.05 6.01
N SER A 54 -15.27 10.97 5.06
CA SER A 54 -13.96 11.55 4.72
C SER A 54 -12.91 10.53 4.25
N GLY A 55 -13.20 9.81 3.15
CA GLY A 55 -12.29 8.81 2.56
C GLY A 55 -10.86 9.28 2.25
N ASN A 56 -10.59 10.60 2.30
CA ASN A 56 -9.26 11.18 2.09
C ASN A 56 -8.54 11.61 3.38
N VAL A 57 -9.11 11.50 4.58
CA VAL A 57 -8.45 11.98 5.82
C VAL A 57 -7.12 11.25 6.05
N LEU A 58 -7.14 9.91 5.98
CA LEU A 58 -5.94 9.11 6.14
C LEU A 58 -4.92 9.39 5.01
N LEU A 59 -5.39 9.50 3.77
CA LEU A 59 -4.54 9.83 2.62
C LEU A 59 -3.83 11.18 2.82
N ASN A 60 -4.58 12.21 3.20
CA ASN A 60 -4.07 13.56 3.42
C ASN A 60 -3.09 13.58 4.59
N ALA A 61 -3.44 12.98 5.72
CA ALA A 61 -2.58 12.90 6.89
C ALA A 61 -1.25 12.20 6.59
N ILE A 62 -1.26 11.15 5.77
CA ILE A 62 -0.02 10.48 5.34
C ILE A 62 0.81 11.38 4.42
N ASN A 63 0.18 12.05 3.46
CA ASN A 63 0.88 12.95 2.54
C ASN A 63 1.46 14.19 3.25
N GLU A 64 0.81 14.68 4.31
CA GLU A 64 1.30 15.77 5.16
C GLU A 64 2.61 15.43 5.88
N ILE A 65 2.87 14.14 6.18
CA ILE A 65 4.15 13.68 6.73
C ILE A 65 5.31 13.93 5.72
N GLY A 66 5.01 13.92 4.41
CA GLY A 66 5.99 14.27 3.36
C GLY A 66 7.11 13.25 3.12
N LYS A 67 7.06 12.07 3.76
CA LYS A 67 8.04 10.98 3.56
C LYS A 67 7.68 10.04 2.42
N PHE A 68 6.39 9.85 2.16
CA PHE A 68 5.88 8.89 1.19
C PHE A 68 4.92 9.57 0.23
N ILE A 69 4.83 9.04 -0.99
CA ILE A 69 3.70 9.34 -1.87
C ILE A 69 2.58 8.39 -1.48
N CYS A 70 1.45 8.92 -1.00
CA CYS A 70 0.26 8.14 -0.70
C CYS A 70 -0.85 8.47 -1.70
N SER A 71 -1.43 7.43 -2.30
CA SER A 71 -2.57 7.57 -3.21
C SER A 71 -3.57 6.44 -3.02
N HIS A 72 -4.83 6.71 -3.34
CA HIS A 72 -5.81 5.64 -3.54
C HIS A 72 -5.30 4.66 -4.60
N ALA A 73 -5.43 3.37 -4.31
CA ALA A 73 -5.08 2.30 -5.22
C ALA A 73 -5.91 2.37 -6.49
N LYS A 74 -5.26 2.11 -7.64
CA LYS A 74 -5.90 2.10 -8.95
C LYS A 74 -5.78 0.72 -9.58
N GLN A 75 -6.87 0.27 -10.20
CA GLN A 75 -6.91 -1.00 -10.93
C GLN A 75 -5.75 -1.09 -11.94
N GLY A 76 -4.99 -2.18 -11.89
CA GLY A 76 -3.87 -2.46 -12.79
C GLY A 76 -2.58 -1.69 -12.51
N GLU A 77 -2.54 -0.81 -11.52
CA GLU A 77 -1.32 -0.06 -11.18
C GLU A 77 -0.25 -1.02 -10.62
N LEU A 78 0.98 -0.89 -11.12
CA LEU A 78 2.13 -1.61 -10.57
C LEU A 78 2.55 -1.02 -9.22
N ILE A 79 2.71 -1.89 -8.22
CA ILE A 79 3.24 -1.50 -6.92
C ILE A 79 4.71 -1.10 -7.01
N LYS A 80 5.12 -0.09 -6.25
CA LYS A 80 6.48 0.46 -6.22
C LYS A 80 7.00 0.61 -4.79
N PRO A 81 8.27 0.25 -4.52
CA PRO A 81 8.95 0.60 -3.28
C PRO A 81 8.81 2.08 -2.91
N GLY A 82 8.72 2.39 -1.62
CA GLY A 82 8.61 3.77 -1.12
C GLY A 82 7.27 4.44 -1.44
N LYS A 83 6.25 3.68 -1.89
CA LYS A 83 4.90 4.20 -2.14
C LYS A 83 3.87 3.52 -1.24
N ILE A 84 2.90 4.33 -0.79
CA ILE A 84 1.75 3.88 0.00
C ILE A 84 0.51 3.87 -0.90
N TYR A 85 -0.20 2.75 -0.88
CA TYR A 85 -1.43 2.52 -1.62
C TYR A 85 -2.57 2.31 -0.63
N LEU A 86 -3.54 3.23 -0.62
CA LEU A 86 -4.71 3.14 0.23
C LEU A 86 -5.87 2.52 -0.55
N ALA A 87 -6.56 1.53 0.01
CA ALA A 87 -7.81 1.05 -0.56
C ALA A 87 -8.82 2.20 -0.64
N PRO A 88 -9.46 2.43 -1.80
CA PRO A 88 -10.59 3.35 -1.86
C PRO A 88 -11.69 2.93 -0.89
N PRO A 89 -12.49 3.88 -0.34
CA PRO A 89 -13.67 3.53 0.42
C PRO A 89 -14.56 2.57 -0.37
N ASP A 90 -15.21 1.63 0.33
CA ASP A 90 -16.15 0.70 -0.29
C ASP A 90 -15.52 -0.23 -1.35
N HIS A 91 -14.21 -0.45 -1.29
CA HIS A 91 -13.47 -1.34 -2.20
C HIS A 91 -12.53 -2.29 -1.46
N HIS A 92 -12.40 -3.50 -2.01
CA HIS A 92 -11.32 -4.42 -1.67
C HIS A 92 -10.06 -4.04 -2.45
N LEU A 93 -8.91 -4.27 -1.82
CA LEU A 93 -7.58 -4.08 -2.42
C LEU A 93 -6.81 -5.40 -2.37
N MET A 94 -6.42 -5.89 -3.55
CA MET A 94 -5.60 -7.09 -3.70
C MET A 94 -4.40 -6.77 -4.59
N VAL A 95 -3.41 -7.67 -4.62
CA VAL A 95 -2.27 -7.60 -5.54
C VAL A 95 -2.10 -8.96 -6.20
N ASN A 96 -1.90 -8.98 -7.52
CA ASN A 96 -1.70 -10.23 -8.27
C ASN A 96 -0.20 -10.62 -8.32
N ALA A 97 0.08 -11.81 -8.86
CA ALA A 97 1.46 -12.32 -8.99
C ALA A 97 2.36 -11.47 -9.90
N LEU A 98 1.80 -10.55 -10.69
CA LEU A 98 2.54 -9.60 -11.52
C LEU A 98 2.83 -8.28 -10.79
N GLY A 99 2.46 -8.16 -9.52
CA GLY A 99 2.61 -6.92 -8.75
C GLY A 99 1.64 -5.82 -9.18
N GLN A 100 0.48 -6.18 -9.74
CA GLN A 100 -0.55 -5.20 -10.12
C GLN A 100 -1.67 -5.18 -9.09
N LEU A 101 -2.12 -3.98 -8.73
CA LEU A 101 -3.25 -3.78 -7.84
C LEU A 101 -4.56 -4.21 -8.51
N GLN A 102 -5.39 -4.91 -7.76
CA GLN A 102 -6.76 -5.22 -8.10
C GLN A 102 -7.67 -4.51 -7.10
N VAL A 103 -8.58 -3.69 -7.61
CA VAL A 103 -9.51 -2.87 -6.84
C VAL A 103 -10.92 -3.26 -7.26
N THR A 104 -11.67 -3.89 -6.36
CA THR A 104 -13.02 -4.38 -6.63
C THR A 104 -14.00 -3.78 -5.64
N LYS A 105 -15.24 -3.57 -6.05
CA LYS A 105 -16.28 -3.05 -5.15
C LYS A 105 -16.48 -3.99 -3.94
N GLY A 106 -16.60 -3.41 -2.75
CA GLY A 106 -17.00 -4.10 -1.52
C GLY A 106 -18.47 -4.52 -1.56
N ALA A 107 -18.82 -5.50 -0.73
CA ALA A 107 -20.18 -6.02 -0.61
C ALA A 107 -21.12 -5.06 0.12
#